data_AF-A0AAW3AWW0-F1
#
_entry.id   AF-A0AAW3AWW0-F1
#
_cell.length_a   1.000
_cell.length_b   1.000
_cell.length_c   1.000
_cell.angle_alpha   90.00
_cell.angle_beta   90.00
_cell.angle_gamma   90.00
#
_symmetry.space_group_name_H-M   'P 1'
#
loop_
_entity.id
_entity.type
_entity.pdbx_description
1 polymer ?
#
loop_
_entity_poly.entity_id
_entity_poly.type
_entity_poly.pdbx_seq_one_letter_code
_entity_poly.pdbx_strand_id
1 'polypeptide(L)'
;MATSAEDGRVAYEALTTAQKAELAAWVREKLDRTNGASQWRQYTQEMIRQAMARRAASGVSLDAGDILDEIMPHIRSAIPPEVREGLFRRVTTHLYS
;
A
#
# COMPACT_ATOMS: atom_id res chain seq x y z
N MET A 1 -15.36 -11.61 13.08
CA MET A 1 -14.23 -12.53 12.90
C MET A 1 -13.06 -11.70 12.41
N ALA A 2 -11.96 -11.66 13.17
CA ALA A 2 -10.76 -10.96 12.71
C ALA A 2 -10.12 -11.80 11.61
N THR A 3 -10.14 -11.31 10.36
CA THR A 3 -9.39 -11.91 9.27
C THR A 3 -7.91 -11.74 9.56
N SER A 4 -7.17 -12.84 9.65
CA SER A 4 -5.72 -12.81 9.79
C SER A 4 -5.08 -12.25 8.51
N ALA A 5 -3.87 -11.69 8.62
CA ALA A 5 -3.08 -11.30 7.45
C ALA A 5 -2.86 -12.49 6.50
N GLU A 6 -2.82 -13.70 7.05
CA GLU A 6 -2.74 -14.96 6.31
C GLU A 6 -4.02 -15.24 5.48
N ASP A 7 -5.20 -14.99 6.06
CA ASP A 7 -6.48 -15.16 5.37
C ASP A 7 -6.62 -14.17 4.20
N GLY A 8 -6.14 -12.94 4.39
CA GLY A 8 -6.09 -11.92 3.33
C GLY A 8 -5.17 -12.31 2.18
N ARG A 9 -4.01 -12.94 2.48
CA ARG A 9 -3.08 -13.45 1.46
C ARG A 9 -3.70 -14.58 0.66
N VAL A 10 -4.30 -15.56 1.32
CA VAL A 10 -4.97 -16.71 0.67
C VAL A 10 -6.11 -16.23 -0.23
N ALA A 11 -6.93 -15.31 0.27
CA ALA A 11 -8.01 -14.66 -0.47
C ALA A 11 -7.51 -13.95 -1.74
N TYR A 12 -6.43 -13.17 -1.64
CA TYR A 12 -5.86 -12.48 -2.79
C TYR A 12 -5.25 -13.47 -3.81
N GLU A 13 -4.58 -14.52 -3.34
CA GLU A 13 -3.97 -15.51 -4.23
C GLU A 13 -4.98 -16.36 -5.02
N ALA A 14 -6.18 -16.56 -4.47
CA ALA A 14 -7.27 -17.24 -5.17
C ALA A 14 -7.83 -16.43 -6.37
N LEU A 15 -7.52 -15.13 -6.48
CA LEU A 15 -7.99 -14.28 -7.56
C LEU A 15 -7.18 -14.50 -8.85
N THR A 16 -7.87 -14.39 -9.98
CA THR A 16 -7.24 -14.39 -11.31
C THR A 16 -6.36 -13.16 -11.53
N THR A 17 -5.41 -13.25 -12.47
CA THR A 17 -4.56 -12.12 -12.86
C THR A 17 -5.36 -10.88 -13.27
N ALA A 18 -6.49 -11.07 -13.96
CA ALA A 18 -7.37 -9.98 -14.38
C ALA A 18 -8.00 -9.26 -13.17
N GLN A 19 -8.52 -10.01 -12.19
CA GLN A 19 -9.07 -9.47 -10.95
C GLN A 19 -8.00 -8.76 -10.11
N LYS A 20 -6.80 -9.34 -10.00
CA LYS A 20 -5.65 -8.70 -9.33
C LYS A 20 -5.29 -7.36 -9.99
N ALA A 21 -5.30 -7.29 -11.33
CA ALA A 21 -5.03 -6.07 -12.08
C ALA A 21 -6.13 -5.00 -11.89
N GLU A 22 -7.40 -5.40 -11.88
CA GLU A 22 -8.53 -4.53 -11.60
C GLU A 22 -8.42 -3.91 -10.20
N LEU A 23 -8.14 -4.72 -9.19
CA LEU A 23 -7.93 -4.26 -7.81
C LEU A 23 -6.75 -3.28 -7.72
N ALA A 24 -5.64 -3.58 -8.39
CA ALA A 24 -4.47 -2.69 -8.42
C ALA A 24 -4.81 -1.33 -9.07
N ALA A 25 -5.54 -1.34 -10.18
CA ALA A 25 -6.00 -0.12 -10.84
C ALA A 25 -6.94 0.69 -9.94
N TRP A 26 -7.87 0.02 -9.25
CA TRP A 26 -8.78 0.67 -8.31
C TRP A 26 -8.05 1.29 -7.11
N VAL A 27 -7.11 0.58 -6.50
CA VAL A 27 -6.30 1.11 -5.39
C VAL A 27 -5.53 2.33 -5.84
N ARG A 28 -4.89 2.28 -7.02
CA ARG A 28 -4.17 3.42 -7.58
C ARG A 28 -5.09 4.61 -7.82
N GLU A 29 -6.27 4.40 -8.40
CA GLU A 29 -7.24 5.47 -8.61
C GLU A 29 -7.66 6.13 -7.29
N LYS A 30 -7.96 5.33 -6.25
CA LYS A 30 -8.35 5.85 -4.94
C LYS A 30 -7.21 6.52 -4.20
N LEU A 31 -5.99 6.01 -4.34
CA LEU A 31 -4.80 6.65 -3.82
C LEU A 31 -4.42 7.95 -4.56
N ASP A 32 -5.04 8.21 -5.72
CA ASP A 32 -4.78 9.41 -6.53
C ASP A 32 -5.89 10.47 -6.44
N ARG A 33 -7.16 10.05 -6.33
CA ARG A 33 -8.33 10.93 -6.45
C ARG A 33 -8.96 11.35 -5.12
N THR A 34 -8.71 10.66 -4.03
CA THR A 34 -9.34 11.01 -2.74
C THR A 34 -8.60 12.19 -2.13
N ASN A 35 -9.29 13.16 -1.51
CA ASN A 35 -8.64 14.32 -0.88
C ASN A 35 -7.62 13.95 0.23
N GLY A 36 -7.71 12.74 0.81
CA GLY A 36 -6.70 12.16 1.71
C GLY A 36 -5.57 11.38 1.01
N ALA A 37 -5.66 11.21 -0.30
CA ALA A 37 -4.76 10.38 -1.08
C ALA A 37 -3.66 11.18 -1.80
N SER A 38 -3.96 12.44 -2.13
CA SER A 38 -2.93 13.47 -2.30
C SER A 38 -2.01 13.52 -1.08
N GLN A 39 -2.57 13.40 0.14
CA GLN A 39 -1.79 13.35 1.37
C GLN A 39 -0.98 12.06 1.50
N TRP A 40 -1.55 10.88 1.18
CA TRP A 40 -0.79 9.62 1.25
C TRP A 40 0.42 9.60 0.29
N ARG A 41 0.23 10.06 -0.96
CA ARG A 41 1.30 10.14 -1.94
C ARG A 41 2.36 11.17 -1.52
N GLN A 42 1.95 12.36 -1.07
CA GLN A 42 2.86 13.39 -0.58
C GLN A 42 3.63 12.92 0.65
N TYR A 43 2.94 12.27 1.60
CA TYR A 43 3.54 11.67 2.78
C TYR A 43 4.59 10.61 2.41
N THR A 44 4.27 9.76 1.44
CA THR A 44 5.20 8.76 0.91
C THR A 44 6.44 9.41 0.31
N GLN A 45 6.26 10.44 -0.54
CA GLN A 45 7.37 11.18 -1.14
C GLN A 45 8.25 11.87 -0.09
N GLU A 46 7.63 12.46 0.93
CA GLU A 46 8.35 13.11 2.02
C GLU A 46 9.13 12.11 2.87
N MET A 47 8.56 10.95 3.18
CA MET A 47 9.29 9.90 3.90
C MET A 47 10.49 9.36 3.11
N ILE A 48 10.34 9.17 1.79
CA ILE A 48 11.46 8.80 0.93
C ILE A 48 12.55 9.87 1.00
N ARG A 49 12.18 11.15 0.87
CA ARG A 49 13.12 12.28 0.95
C ARG A 49 13.86 12.31 2.28
N GLN A 50 13.15 12.15 3.39
CA GLN A 50 13.73 12.16 4.72
C GLN A 50 14.64 10.95 4.96
N ALA A 51 14.25 9.76 4.51
CA ALA A 51 15.08 8.56 4.60
C ALA A 51 16.39 8.73 3.81
N MET A 52 16.31 9.22 2.57
CA MET A 52 17.50 9.54 1.77
C MET A 52 18.39 10.58 2.46
N ALA A 53 17.82 11.67 2.96
CA ALA A 53 18.57 12.73 3.63
C ALA A 53 19.30 12.22 4.90
N ARG A 54 18.60 11.44 5.74
CA ARG A 54 19.20 10.83 6.95
C ARG A 54 20.35 9.88 6.60
N ARG A 55 20.15 9.02 5.60
CA ARG A 55 21.16 8.04 5.17
C ARG A 55 22.38 8.70 4.56
N ALA A 56 22.17 9.71 3.70
CA ALA A 56 23.25 10.51 3.13
C ALA A 56 24.07 11.21 4.21
N ALA A 57 23.42 11.80 5.23
CA ALA A 57 24.10 12.43 6.36
C ALA A 57 24.89 11.45 7.24
N SER A 58 24.45 10.18 7.29
CA SER A 58 25.04 9.14 8.14
C SER A 58 26.02 8.23 7.41
N GLY A 59 26.26 8.45 6.12
CA GLY A 59 27.11 7.59 5.28
C GLY A 59 26.55 6.18 5.05
N VAL A 60 25.24 5.99 5.23
CA VAL A 60 24.55 4.70 5.02
C VAL A 60 24.15 4.56 3.56
N SER A 61 24.06 3.31 3.08
CA SER A 61 23.58 2.95 1.73
C SER A 61 22.29 3.69 1.35
N LEU A 62 22.28 4.23 0.13
CA LEU A 62 21.11 4.82 -0.55
C LEU A 62 20.44 3.82 -1.49
N ASP A 63 20.65 2.51 -1.27
CA ASP A 63 19.94 1.48 -2.00
C ASP A 63 18.42 1.65 -1.85
N ALA A 64 17.72 1.53 -2.97
CA ALA A 64 16.29 1.74 -3.01
C ALA A 64 15.52 0.68 -2.20
N GLY A 65 16.01 -0.56 -2.16
CA GLY A 65 15.44 -1.64 -1.34
C GLY A 65 15.55 -1.32 0.14
N ASP A 66 16.73 -0.95 0.61
CA ASP A 66 16.94 -0.60 2.02
C ASP A 66 16.08 0.60 2.47
N ILE A 67 15.94 1.60 1.60
CA ILE A 67 15.07 2.76 1.86
C ILE A 67 13.61 2.32 1.91
N LEU A 68 13.17 1.49 0.97
CA LEU A 68 11.80 0.98 0.95
C LEU A 68 11.50 0.16 2.20
N ASP A 69 12.38 -0.74 2.62
CA ASP A 69 12.19 -1.57 3.81
C ASP A 69 12.06 -0.74 5.08
N GLU A 70 12.81 0.37 5.19
CA GLU A 70 12.70 1.32 6.30
C GLU A 70 11.33 2.00 6.35
N ILE A 71 10.82 2.47 5.20
CA ILE A 71 9.62 3.31 5.17
C ILE A 71 8.32 2.53 4.97
N MET A 72 8.37 1.28 4.48
CA MET A 72 7.21 0.50 4.09
C MET A 72 6.18 0.31 5.22
N PRO A 73 6.57 0.02 6.48
CA PRO A 73 5.60 -0.12 7.57
C PRO A 73 4.77 1.15 7.79
N HIS A 74 5.43 2.31 7.70
CA HIS A 74 4.80 3.61 7.86
C HIS A 74 3.88 3.93 6.69
N ILE A 75 4.32 3.69 5.44
CA ILE A 75 3.50 3.89 4.24
C ILE A 75 2.22 3.05 4.30
N ARG A 76 2.34 1.77 4.68
CA ARG A 76 1.20 0.84 4.80
C ARG A 76 0.22 1.30 5.88
N SER A 77 0.74 1.78 7.01
CA SER A 77 -0.10 2.28 8.11
C SER A 77 -0.88 3.55 7.74
N ALA A 78 -0.31 4.37 6.85
CA ALA A 78 -0.91 5.63 6.40
C ALA A 78 -2.00 5.45 5.33
N ILE A 79 -2.20 4.24 4.79
CA ILE A 79 -3.24 4.01 3.78
C ILE A 79 -4.61 4.37 4.39
N PRO A 80 -5.39 5.27 3.75
CA PRO A 80 -6.66 5.72 4.30
C PRO A 80 -7.59 4.53 4.61
N PRO A 81 -8.26 4.51 5.78
CA PRO A 81 -9.15 3.41 6.17
C PRO A 81 -10.18 3.06 5.09
N GLU A 82 -10.76 4.06 4.44
CA GLU A 82 -11.75 3.88 3.37
C GLU A 82 -11.20 3.14 2.15
N VAL A 83 -9.90 3.28 1.86
CA VAL A 83 -9.22 2.55 0.78
C VAL A 83 -8.99 1.10 1.20
N ARG A 84 -8.56 0.88 2.46
CA ARG A 84 -8.33 -0.47 3.00
C ARG A 84 -9.64 -1.28 3.08
N GLU A 85 -10.68 -0.69 3.64
CA GLU A 85 -12.00 -1.31 3.76
C GLU A 85 -12.64 -1.53 2.38
N GLY A 86 -12.51 -0.55 1.48
CA GLY A 86 -13.02 -0.64 0.11
C GLY A 86 -12.31 -1.72 -0.72
N LEU A 87 -11.01 -1.96 -0.47
CA LEU A 87 -10.26 -3.07 -1.07
C LEU A 87 -10.76 -4.41 -0.54
N PHE A 88 -10.89 -4.55 0.79
CA PHE A 88 -11.37 -5.79 1.42
C PHE A 88 -12.76 -6.20 0.91
N ARG A 89 -13.67 -5.23 0.77
CA ARG A 89 -15.01 -5.48 0.22
C ARG A 89 -14.96 -6.03 -1.20
N ARG A 90 -14.10 -5.48 -2.06
CA ARG A 90 -13.97 -5.93 -3.46
C ARG A 90 -13.36 -7.31 -3.58
N VAL A 91 -12.31 -7.60 -2.81
CA VAL A 91 -11.73 -8.95 -2.75
C VAL A 91 -12.80 -9.95 -2.34
N THR A 92 -13.57 -9.63 -1.31
CA THR A 92 -14.70 -10.45 -0.86
C THR A 92 -15.73 -10.65 -1.97
N THR A 93 -16.13 -9.59 -2.69
CA THR A 93 -17.06 -9.70 -3.83
C THR A 93 -16.54 -10.67 -4.89
N HIS A 94 -15.27 -10.59 -5.28
CA HIS A 94 -14.70 -11.51 -6.29
C HIS A 94 -14.64 -12.97 -5.83
N LEU A 95 -14.58 -13.24 -4.53
CA LEU A 95 -14.52 -14.60 -3.99
C LEU A 95 -15.89 -15.27 -3.84
N TYR A 96 -16.94 -14.47 -3.69
CA TYR A 96 -18.31 -14.96 -3.45
C TYR A 96 -19.29 -14.64 -4.58
N SER A 97 -18.80 -14.15 -5.73
CA SER A 97 -19.56 -14.01 -6.98
C SER A 97 -19.32 -15.20 -7.89
#